data_AF-A0A1G7HN20-F1
#
_entry.id   AF-A0A1G7HN20-F1
#
_cell.length_a   1.000
_cell.length_b   1.000
_cell.length_c   1.000
_cell.angle_alpha   90.00
_cell.angle_beta   90.00
_cell.angle_gamma   90.00
#
_symmetry.space_group_name_H-M   'P 1'
#
loop_
_entity.id
_entity.type
_entity.pdbx_description
1 polymer ?
#
loop_
_entity_poly.entity_id
_entity_poly.type
_entity_poly.pdbx_seq_one_letter_code
_entity_poly.pdbx_strand_id
1 'polypeptide(L)'
;MVLDTALDWGIWGLAGLLLLCSLLPLSKLPFGFIRGLAFPREQFLGLALLLAIGFAWIEGVTTPTGAIGIALMLGVAILHALYITKFTPLWRKQSLAAEPGLRRATDRQFSLLAANVKKSNRDYGKLIALAEARTPDIFLAIEVDQDWIDALDDGIGKNYDHRIDVPLDNGYGLCVMSRLPLSEVEVREKVTTDVPSIRVRVHLPVGEDFRLYVVHPEPPVIDHDTKGRDSDIALVGMEATEDPLPAVVSGDLNDVAWSTTTRRFQRLSGLLDPRVGRGMYNTFSATMPWMRWPLDHLFHDAQFRLLEMDRLDKIGSDHFPMWFVLALAQTEAAVSDPEDVDPEEEQETEEMIAEERQREREPIGSDWEDEDK
;
A
#
# COMPACT_ATOMS: atom_id res chain seq x y z
N MET A 1 42.94 -12.61 19.95
CA MET A 1 42.22 -13.65 20.72
C MET A 1 40.90 -13.12 21.30
N VAL A 2 40.89 -12.20 22.28
CA VAL A 2 39.61 -11.71 22.84
C VAL A 2 38.77 -10.93 21.80
N LEU A 3 39.43 -10.12 20.96
CA LEU A 3 38.75 -9.33 19.93
C LEU A 3 38.21 -10.22 18.78
N ASP A 4 39.00 -11.18 18.31
CA ASP A 4 38.61 -12.09 17.23
C ASP A 4 37.41 -12.97 17.67
N THR A 5 37.45 -13.48 18.89
CA THR A 5 36.32 -14.24 19.46
C THR A 5 35.09 -13.35 19.64
N ALA A 6 35.24 -12.11 20.11
CA ALA A 6 34.10 -11.19 20.22
C ALA A 6 33.47 -10.83 18.86
N LEU A 7 34.30 -10.70 17.82
CA LEU A 7 33.86 -10.42 16.46
C LEU A 7 33.10 -11.61 15.85
N ASP A 8 33.58 -12.83 16.09
CA ASP A 8 32.92 -14.08 15.67
C ASP A 8 31.53 -14.23 16.34
N TRP A 9 31.45 -14.09 17.68
CA TRP A 9 30.14 -14.08 18.37
C TRP A 9 29.22 -12.96 17.89
N GLY A 10 29.78 -11.79 17.59
CA GLY A 10 29.03 -10.65 17.07
C GLY A 10 28.40 -10.92 15.72
N ILE A 11 29.15 -11.46 14.76
CA ILE A 11 28.63 -11.72 13.40
C ILE A 11 27.58 -12.84 13.42
N TRP A 12 27.79 -13.92 14.19
CA TRP A 12 26.78 -14.98 14.35
C TRP A 12 25.52 -14.48 15.06
N GLY A 13 25.65 -13.62 16.07
CA GLY A 13 24.52 -12.99 16.75
C GLY A 13 23.67 -12.14 15.80
N LEU A 14 24.31 -11.30 14.98
CA LEU A 14 23.63 -10.49 13.96
C LEU A 14 22.99 -11.36 12.88
N ALA A 15 23.68 -12.39 12.40
CA ALA A 15 23.14 -13.33 11.43
C ALA A 15 21.91 -14.08 11.96
N GLY A 16 21.97 -14.55 13.20
CA GLY A 16 20.85 -15.21 13.88
C GLY A 16 19.66 -14.28 14.07
N LEU A 17 19.88 -13.04 14.50
CA LEU A 17 18.84 -12.03 14.62
C LEU A 17 18.19 -11.70 13.27
N LEU A 18 18.99 -11.47 12.23
CA LEU A 18 18.47 -11.18 10.90
C LEU A 18 17.66 -12.35 10.34
N LEU A 19 18.13 -13.59 10.52
CA LEU A 19 17.38 -14.78 10.13
C LEU A 19 16.04 -14.85 10.85
N LEU A 20 16.03 -14.65 12.18
CA LEU A 20 14.80 -14.64 12.97
C LEU A 20 13.82 -13.56 12.47
N CYS A 21 14.30 -12.32 12.31
CA CYS A 21 13.51 -11.21 11.78
C CYS A 21 13.00 -11.46 10.35
N SER A 22 13.71 -12.25 9.55
CA SER A 22 13.31 -12.60 8.19
C SER A 22 12.21 -13.68 8.15
N LEU A 23 12.19 -14.58 9.13
CA LEU A 23 11.28 -15.73 9.18
C LEU A 23 10.02 -15.44 9.99
N LEU A 24 10.08 -14.63 11.05
CA LEU A 24 8.92 -14.31 11.90
C LEU A 24 7.70 -13.78 11.11
N PRO A 25 7.84 -12.85 10.14
CA PRO A 25 6.70 -12.34 9.38
C PRO A 25 6.01 -13.37 8.49
N LEU A 26 6.66 -14.52 8.23
CA LEU A 26 6.08 -15.61 7.45
C LEU A 26 5.06 -16.43 8.26
N SER A 27 4.99 -16.20 9.58
CA SER A 27 3.98 -16.81 10.43
C SER A 27 2.59 -16.21 10.22
N LYS A 28 1.55 -16.94 10.62
CA LYS A 28 0.16 -16.45 10.67
C LYS A 28 -0.12 -15.52 11.87
N LEU A 29 0.89 -15.17 12.69
CA LEU A 29 0.69 -14.37 13.90
C LEU A 29 0.35 -12.91 13.56
N PRO A 30 -0.82 -12.39 13.96
CA PRO A 30 -1.29 -11.07 13.56
C PRO A 30 -0.80 -9.95 14.49
N PHE A 31 0.42 -10.02 15.03
CA PHE A 31 0.95 -8.96 15.92
C PHE A 31 1.72 -7.91 15.12
N GLY A 32 1.47 -6.62 15.38
CA GLY A 32 2.07 -5.52 14.64
C GLY A 32 3.61 -5.53 14.69
N PHE A 33 4.24 -5.92 15.81
CA PHE A 33 5.69 -6.13 15.85
C PHE A 33 6.19 -7.19 14.84
N ILE A 34 5.46 -8.31 14.73
CA ILE A 34 5.81 -9.41 13.80
C ILE A 34 5.54 -8.99 12.36
N ARG A 35 4.43 -8.29 12.09
CA ARG A 35 4.08 -7.80 10.76
C ARG A 35 5.00 -6.67 10.31
N GLY A 36 5.41 -5.79 11.20
CA GLY A 36 6.34 -4.69 10.93
C GLY A 36 7.71 -5.17 10.45
N LEU A 37 8.15 -6.36 10.86
CA LEU A 37 9.37 -6.99 10.34
C LEU A 37 9.27 -7.37 8.84
N ALA A 38 8.08 -7.35 8.23
CA ALA A 38 7.92 -7.49 6.78
C ALA A 38 8.24 -6.22 5.99
N PHE A 39 8.29 -5.04 6.63
CA PHE A 39 8.55 -3.77 5.96
C PHE A 39 9.98 -3.69 5.42
N PRO A 40 11.04 -3.91 6.23
CA PRO A 40 12.42 -3.60 5.83
C PRO A 40 13.09 -4.66 4.94
N ARG A 41 12.39 -5.25 3.96
CA ARG A 41 12.97 -6.31 3.11
C ARG A 41 14.18 -5.85 2.31
N GLU A 42 14.17 -4.61 1.80
CA GLU A 42 15.31 -4.05 1.06
C GLU A 42 16.55 -3.90 1.96
N GLN A 43 16.31 -3.43 3.18
CA GLN A 43 17.33 -3.24 4.21
C GLN A 43 17.87 -4.61 4.67
N PHE A 44 17.00 -5.60 4.84
CA PHE A 44 17.38 -6.96 5.20
C PHE A 44 18.17 -7.66 4.09
N LEU A 45 17.81 -7.44 2.82
CA LEU A 45 18.60 -7.89 1.68
C LEU A 45 20.01 -7.28 1.72
N GLY A 46 20.11 -5.96 1.86
CA GLY A 46 21.39 -5.26 1.95
C GLY A 46 22.25 -5.74 3.12
N LEU A 47 21.65 -5.87 4.30
CA LEU A 47 22.34 -6.35 5.50
C LEU A 47 22.79 -7.82 5.35
N ALA A 48 21.99 -8.69 4.75
CA ALA A 48 22.37 -10.07 4.50
C ALA A 48 23.61 -10.14 3.57
N LEU A 49 23.64 -9.33 2.51
CA LEU A 49 24.81 -9.27 1.62
C LEU A 49 26.05 -8.72 2.34
N LEU A 50 25.90 -7.69 3.19
CA LEU A 50 27.00 -7.17 4.01
C LEU A 50 27.52 -8.21 5.01
N LEU A 51 26.62 -8.97 5.66
CA LEU A 51 27.01 -10.04 6.58
C LEU A 51 27.69 -11.21 5.84
N ALA A 52 27.27 -11.55 4.62
CA ALA A 52 27.98 -12.54 3.80
C ALA A 52 29.42 -12.11 3.50
N ILE A 53 29.63 -10.82 3.16
CA ILE A 53 30.98 -10.25 3.01
C ILE A 53 31.74 -10.27 4.35
N GLY A 54 31.05 -9.97 5.46
CA GLY A 54 31.61 -10.04 6.81
C GLY A 54 32.15 -11.44 7.14
N PHE A 55 31.37 -12.50 6.87
CA PHE A 55 31.81 -13.88 7.08
C PHE A 55 33.01 -14.23 6.20
N ALA A 56 33.02 -13.79 4.93
CA ALA A 56 34.16 -13.98 4.05
C ALA A 56 35.44 -13.30 4.56
N TRP A 57 35.31 -12.17 5.25
CA TRP A 57 36.45 -11.39 5.77
C TRP A 57 36.94 -11.86 7.14
N ILE A 58 36.03 -12.21 8.05
CA ILE A 58 36.33 -12.58 9.45
C ILE A 58 36.73 -14.05 9.54
N GLU A 59 35.92 -14.95 8.99
CA GLU A 59 36.11 -16.40 9.08
C GLU A 59 36.91 -16.96 7.88
N GLY A 60 36.89 -16.26 6.74
CA GLY A 60 37.54 -16.68 5.50
C GLY A 60 36.68 -17.60 4.63
N VAL A 61 36.71 -17.40 3.31
CA VAL A 61 35.85 -18.14 2.36
C VAL A 61 36.15 -19.64 2.26
N THR A 62 37.35 -20.09 2.65
CA THR A 62 37.77 -21.50 2.57
C THR A 62 37.55 -22.26 3.88
N THR A 63 37.16 -21.59 4.96
CA THR A 63 36.88 -22.27 6.23
C THR A 63 35.44 -22.80 6.24
N PRO A 64 35.17 -23.93 6.93
CA PRO A 64 33.80 -24.44 7.05
C PRO A 64 32.84 -23.43 7.70
N THR A 65 33.29 -22.70 8.73
CA THR A 65 32.48 -21.69 9.43
C THR A 65 32.12 -20.53 8.52
N GLY A 66 33.11 -19.97 7.82
CA GLY A 66 32.89 -18.89 6.85
C GLY A 66 31.97 -19.33 5.71
N ALA A 67 32.18 -20.53 5.15
CA ALA A 67 31.32 -21.07 4.09
C ALA A 67 29.86 -21.24 4.54
N ILE A 68 29.63 -21.73 5.77
CA ILE A 68 28.27 -21.88 6.34
C ILE A 68 27.63 -20.50 6.54
N GLY A 69 28.33 -19.55 7.14
CA GLY A 69 27.83 -18.19 7.37
C GLY A 69 27.47 -17.47 6.07
N ILE A 70 28.34 -17.57 5.06
CA ILE A 70 28.10 -17.04 3.71
C ILE A 70 26.85 -17.69 3.10
N ALA A 71 26.77 -19.02 3.08
CA ALA A 71 25.64 -19.74 2.48
C ALA A 71 24.32 -19.38 3.17
N LEU A 72 24.32 -19.27 4.50
CA LEU A 72 23.15 -18.87 5.28
C LEU A 72 22.69 -17.45 4.90
N MET A 73 23.61 -16.48 4.87
CA MET A 73 23.29 -15.10 4.53
C MET A 73 22.89 -14.93 3.06
N LEU A 74 23.47 -15.70 2.14
CA LEU A 74 23.00 -15.75 0.76
C LEU A 74 21.59 -16.34 0.66
N GLY A 75 21.25 -17.36 1.47
CA GLY A 75 19.89 -17.87 1.57
C GLY A 75 18.89 -16.81 2.04
N VAL A 76 19.23 -16.03 3.07
CA VAL A 76 18.43 -14.90 3.55
C VAL A 76 18.29 -13.81 2.48
N ALA A 77 19.38 -13.49 1.77
CA ALA A 77 19.36 -12.53 0.66
C ALA A 77 18.43 -13.00 -0.47
N ILE A 78 18.51 -14.28 -0.86
CA ILE A 78 17.63 -14.86 -1.89
C ILE A 78 16.17 -14.77 -1.45
N LEU A 79 15.85 -15.11 -0.19
CA LEU A 79 14.50 -14.99 0.35
C LEU A 79 13.93 -13.57 0.13
N HIS A 80 14.64 -12.53 0.55
CA HIS A 80 14.17 -11.14 0.40
C HIS A 80 14.15 -10.70 -1.06
N ALA A 81 15.13 -11.12 -1.86
CA ALA A 81 15.14 -10.84 -3.30
C ALA A 81 13.90 -11.42 -4.01
N LEU A 82 13.42 -12.62 -3.63
CA LEU A 82 12.20 -13.21 -4.21
C LEU A 82 10.94 -12.37 -3.96
N TYR A 83 10.85 -11.71 -2.81
CA TYR A 83 9.75 -10.77 -2.53
C TYR A 83 9.89 -9.46 -3.32
N ILE A 84 11.09 -8.90 -3.35
CA ILE A 84 11.40 -7.60 -3.95
C ILE A 84 11.32 -7.63 -5.48
N THR A 85 11.86 -8.69 -6.10
CA THR A 85 11.99 -8.81 -7.57
C THR A 85 10.67 -8.62 -8.31
N LYS A 86 9.53 -9.05 -7.74
CA LYS A 86 8.18 -8.83 -8.30
C LYS A 86 7.88 -7.35 -8.56
N PHE A 87 8.45 -6.45 -7.77
CA PHE A 87 8.26 -5.01 -7.84
C PHE A 87 9.46 -4.32 -8.50
N THR A 88 10.08 -4.99 -9.48
CA THR A 88 11.16 -4.43 -10.30
C THR A 88 10.86 -4.60 -11.79
N PRO A 89 11.50 -3.83 -12.67
CA PRO A 89 11.39 -4.01 -14.12
C PRO A 89 11.84 -5.38 -14.65
N LEU A 90 12.48 -6.21 -13.81
CA LEU A 90 12.91 -7.56 -14.17
C LEU A 90 11.76 -8.57 -14.16
N TRP A 91 10.68 -8.27 -13.45
CA TRP A 91 9.50 -9.12 -13.38
C TRP A 91 8.52 -8.81 -14.51
N ARG A 92 7.68 -9.80 -14.86
CA ARG A 92 6.64 -9.59 -15.85
C ARG A 92 5.59 -8.61 -15.31
N LYS A 93 5.23 -7.62 -16.12
CA LYS A 93 4.19 -6.64 -15.76
C LYS A 93 2.88 -7.37 -15.55
N GLN A 94 2.19 -7.14 -14.44
CA GLN A 94 0.87 -7.73 -14.17
C GLN A 94 -0.21 -6.98 -14.98
N SER A 95 -0.36 -5.68 -14.71
CA SER A 95 -1.29 -4.81 -15.43
C SER A 95 -0.81 -4.54 -16.86
N LEU A 96 -1.71 -4.70 -17.83
CA LEU A 96 -1.43 -4.41 -19.24
C LEU A 96 -1.33 -2.92 -19.52
N ALA A 97 -0.47 -2.55 -20.47
CA ALA A 97 -0.44 -1.20 -21.01
C ALA A 97 -1.58 -1.02 -22.02
N ALA A 98 -2.15 0.18 -22.11
CA ALA A 98 -3.16 0.47 -23.12
C ALA A 98 -2.57 0.43 -24.54
N GLU A 99 -3.25 -0.25 -25.46
CA GLU A 99 -2.92 -0.26 -26.88
C GLU A 99 -3.22 1.11 -27.55
N PRO A 100 -2.65 1.41 -28.73
CA PRO A 100 -2.83 2.70 -29.39
C PRO A 100 -4.28 3.11 -29.66
N GLY A 101 -5.19 2.16 -29.83
CA GLY A 101 -6.63 2.44 -29.94
C GLY A 101 -7.18 3.02 -28.65
N LEU A 102 -7.00 2.31 -27.54
CA LEU A 102 -7.49 2.71 -26.23
C LEU A 102 -6.79 3.98 -25.70
N ARG A 103 -5.49 4.16 -25.98
CA ARG A 103 -4.75 5.40 -25.67
C ARG A 103 -5.37 6.65 -26.29
N ARG A 104 -6.02 6.51 -27.45
CA ARG A 104 -6.69 7.63 -28.15
C ARG A 104 -8.12 7.87 -27.67
N ALA A 105 -8.75 6.89 -27.01
CA ALA A 105 -10.08 7.02 -26.43
C ALA A 105 -10.00 7.68 -25.05
N THR A 106 -9.82 9.01 -25.02
CA THR A 106 -9.67 9.77 -23.77
C THR A 106 -10.94 9.83 -22.93
N ASP A 107 -12.10 9.61 -23.54
CA ASP A 107 -13.42 9.47 -22.90
C ASP A 107 -13.57 8.20 -22.06
N ARG A 108 -12.61 7.27 -22.16
CA ARG A 108 -12.50 6.04 -21.35
C ARG A 108 -11.43 6.13 -20.28
N GLN A 109 -10.77 7.27 -20.16
CA GLN A 109 -9.62 7.44 -19.28
C GLN A 109 -10.02 8.25 -18.06
N PHE A 110 -9.35 7.96 -16.95
CA PHE A 110 -9.36 8.85 -15.79
C PHE A 110 -7.97 8.92 -15.19
N SER A 111 -7.67 10.08 -14.64
CA SER A 111 -6.49 10.33 -13.82
C SER A 111 -6.87 10.43 -12.35
N LEU A 112 -6.02 9.86 -11.49
CA LEU A 112 -6.19 9.85 -10.05
C LEU A 112 -4.91 10.33 -9.37
N LEU A 113 -5.04 11.35 -8.52
CA LEU A 113 -4.00 11.79 -7.60
C LEU A 113 -4.41 11.37 -6.19
N ALA A 114 -3.64 10.49 -5.56
CA ALA A 114 -3.84 10.08 -4.17
C ALA A 114 -2.73 10.65 -3.29
N ALA A 115 -3.08 11.24 -2.15
CA ALA A 115 -2.12 11.77 -1.19
C ALA A 115 -2.55 11.47 0.25
N ASN A 116 -1.71 10.74 1.00
CA ASN A 116 -1.71 10.86 2.45
C ASN A 116 -1.09 12.21 2.83
N VAL A 117 -1.91 13.12 3.35
CA VAL A 117 -1.50 14.51 3.59
C VAL A 117 -0.77 14.67 4.91
N LYS A 118 -0.93 13.70 5.82
CA LYS A 118 -0.60 13.78 7.25
C LYS A 118 -1.36 14.91 7.93
N LYS A 119 -2.35 14.65 8.80
CA LYS A 119 -3.24 15.70 9.36
C LYS A 119 -2.43 16.87 9.90
N SER A 120 -1.41 16.63 10.70
CA SER A 120 -0.51 17.61 11.32
C SER A 120 0.31 18.47 10.33
N ASN A 121 0.46 18.07 9.07
CA ASN A 121 1.11 18.89 8.04
C ASN A 121 0.18 20.03 7.61
N ARG A 122 0.64 21.28 7.75
CA ARG A 122 -0.13 22.49 7.39
C ARG A 122 0.40 23.21 6.16
N ASP A 123 1.31 22.59 5.40
CA ASP A 123 1.82 23.13 4.13
C ASP A 123 0.87 22.83 2.97
N TYR A 124 -0.37 23.35 3.08
CA TYR A 124 -1.45 23.09 2.13
C TYR A 124 -1.07 23.44 0.68
N GLY A 125 -0.32 24.53 0.52
CA GLY A 125 0.03 25.10 -0.78
C GLY A 125 0.80 24.15 -1.70
N LYS A 126 1.61 23.24 -1.14
CA LYS A 126 2.35 22.26 -1.96
C LYS A 126 1.44 21.25 -2.64
N LEU A 127 0.46 20.70 -1.91
CA LEU A 127 -0.49 19.74 -2.48
C LEU A 127 -1.44 20.44 -3.45
N ILE A 128 -1.92 21.63 -3.11
CA ILE A 128 -2.75 22.47 -3.98
C ILE A 128 -2.02 22.75 -5.30
N ALA A 129 -0.77 23.23 -5.26
CA ALA A 129 0.01 23.51 -6.46
C ALA A 129 0.27 22.25 -7.30
N LEU A 130 0.49 21.10 -6.66
CA LEU A 130 0.64 19.82 -7.34
C LEU A 130 -0.64 19.39 -8.07
N ALA A 131 -1.79 19.53 -7.41
CA ALA A 131 -3.11 19.23 -7.97
C ALA A 131 -3.46 20.20 -9.11
N GLU A 132 -3.17 21.49 -8.99
CA GLU A 132 -3.35 22.47 -10.07
C GLU A 132 -2.45 22.18 -11.28
N ALA A 133 -1.22 21.72 -11.05
CA ALA A 133 -0.29 21.41 -12.13
C ALA A 133 -0.66 20.12 -12.90
N ARG A 134 -1.21 19.12 -12.21
CA ARG A 134 -1.58 17.82 -12.80
C ARG A 134 -3.04 17.74 -13.24
N THR A 135 -3.92 18.57 -12.67
CA THR A 135 -5.37 18.61 -12.92
C THR A 135 -6.02 17.22 -12.95
N PRO A 136 -5.97 16.42 -11.87
CA PRO A 136 -6.56 15.08 -11.85
C PRO A 136 -8.06 15.12 -12.09
N ASP A 137 -8.59 14.09 -12.73
CA ASP A 137 -10.04 13.85 -12.83
C ASP A 137 -10.62 13.52 -11.46
N ILE A 138 -9.86 12.75 -10.65
CA ILE A 138 -10.19 12.39 -9.27
C ILE A 138 -9.02 12.73 -8.36
N PHE A 139 -9.26 13.59 -7.39
CA PHE A 139 -8.33 13.94 -6.33
C PHE A 139 -8.76 13.22 -5.04
N LEU A 140 -7.83 12.50 -4.42
CA LEU A 140 -7.99 11.79 -3.17
C LEU A 140 -6.96 12.31 -2.16
N ALA A 141 -7.45 12.84 -1.04
CA ALA A 141 -6.64 13.15 0.13
C ALA A 141 -7.12 12.31 1.32
N ILE A 142 -6.17 11.73 2.06
CA ILE A 142 -6.43 10.99 3.30
C ILE A 142 -5.63 11.61 4.44
N GLU A 143 -6.08 11.36 5.67
CA GLU A 143 -5.65 12.07 6.90
C GLU A 143 -6.01 13.56 6.89
N VAL A 144 -7.23 13.89 6.44
CA VAL A 144 -7.71 15.29 6.40
C VAL A 144 -8.59 15.64 7.59
N ASP A 145 -8.34 16.79 8.20
CA ASP A 145 -9.25 17.44 9.13
C ASP A 145 -10.00 18.61 8.44
N GLN A 146 -10.79 19.35 9.22
CA GLN A 146 -11.57 20.46 8.68
C GLN A 146 -10.67 21.56 8.08
N ASP A 147 -9.51 21.86 8.68
CA ASP A 147 -8.60 22.88 8.16
C ASP A 147 -8.03 22.46 6.78
N TRP A 148 -7.72 21.18 6.59
CA TRP A 148 -7.36 20.65 5.27
C TRP A 148 -8.49 20.78 4.26
N ILE A 149 -9.73 20.46 4.65
CA ILE A 149 -10.90 20.61 3.77
C ILE A 149 -11.09 22.06 3.32
N ASP A 150 -11.01 23.01 4.25
CA ASP A 150 -11.17 24.44 3.96
C ASP A 150 -10.06 24.93 3.02
N ALA A 151 -8.81 24.53 3.26
CA ALA A 151 -7.68 24.90 2.39
C ALA A 151 -7.79 24.31 0.98
N LEU A 152 -8.23 23.05 0.85
CA LEU A 152 -8.46 22.41 -0.45
C LEU A 152 -9.63 23.07 -1.19
N ASP A 153 -10.70 23.45 -0.49
CA ASP A 153 -11.85 24.15 -1.08
C ASP A 153 -11.42 25.50 -1.67
N ASP A 154 -10.69 26.30 -0.91
CA ASP A 154 -10.18 27.61 -1.33
C ASP A 154 -9.18 27.49 -2.50
N GLY A 155 -8.31 26.48 -2.47
CA GLY A 155 -7.26 26.29 -3.47
C GLY A 155 -7.75 25.71 -4.78
N ILE A 156 -8.41 24.55 -4.72
CA ILE A 156 -8.76 23.73 -5.90
C ILE A 156 -10.24 23.36 -5.98
N GLY A 157 -11.06 23.62 -4.95
CA GLY A 157 -12.46 23.17 -4.89
C GLY A 157 -13.30 23.59 -6.10
N LYS A 158 -13.10 24.82 -6.59
CA LYS A 158 -13.77 25.34 -7.82
C LYS A 158 -13.52 24.52 -9.09
N ASN A 159 -12.52 23.66 -9.11
CA ASN A 159 -12.17 22.83 -10.28
C ASN A 159 -12.93 21.50 -10.31
N TYR A 160 -13.67 21.17 -9.25
CA TYR A 160 -14.34 19.90 -9.02
C TYR A 160 -15.82 20.11 -8.70
N ASP A 161 -16.70 19.57 -9.54
CA ASP A 161 -18.16 19.72 -9.38
C ASP A 161 -18.75 18.69 -8.38
N HIS A 162 -17.98 17.65 -8.07
CA HIS A 162 -18.40 16.55 -7.19
C HIS A 162 -17.40 16.38 -6.05
N ARG A 163 -17.89 16.19 -4.83
CA ARG A 163 -17.03 15.98 -3.66
C ARG A 163 -17.67 15.10 -2.60
N ILE A 164 -16.83 14.47 -1.80
CA ILE A 164 -17.16 13.68 -0.62
C ILE A 164 -16.13 14.04 0.45
N ASP A 165 -16.55 14.70 1.51
CA ASP A 165 -15.66 15.07 2.62
C ASP A 165 -16.10 14.35 3.89
N VAL A 166 -15.11 13.73 4.54
CA VAL A 166 -15.24 13.06 5.82
C VAL A 166 -14.07 13.57 6.69
N PRO A 167 -14.04 14.87 7.04
CA PRO A 167 -12.98 15.39 7.90
C PRO A 167 -13.09 14.75 9.28
N LEU A 168 -11.97 14.28 9.81
CA LEU A 168 -11.87 13.77 11.16
C LEU A 168 -10.70 14.43 11.85
N ASP A 169 -10.85 14.77 13.13
CA ASP A 169 -9.75 15.30 13.94
C ASP A 169 -8.82 14.19 14.45
N ASN A 170 -8.57 13.17 13.60
CA ASN A 170 -7.68 12.05 13.84
C ASN A 170 -7.03 11.64 12.50
N GLY A 171 -6.26 10.55 12.49
CA GLY A 171 -5.60 10.04 11.28
C GLY A 171 -6.53 9.40 10.24
N TYR A 172 -7.86 9.52 10.32
CA TYR A 172 -8.77 8.74 9.46
C TYR A 172 -9.61 9.56 8.48
N GLY A 173 -9.49 10.88 8.48
CA GLY A 173 -10.32 11.71 7.62
C GLY A 173 -10.04 11.49 6.14
N LEU A 174 -11.08 11.59 5.31
CA LEU A 174 -11.03 11.33 3.86
C LEU A 174 -11.62 12.51 3.08
N CYS A 175 -11.04 12.82 1.92
CA CYS A 175 -11.58 13.75 0.95
C CYS A 175 -11.44 13.18 -0.47
N VAL A 176 -12.55 13.16 -1.21
CA VAL A 176 -12.58 12.85 -2.64
C VAL A 176 -13.18 14.06 -3.37
N MET A 177 -12.45 14.62 -4.32
CA MET A 177 -12.97 15.63 -5.25
C MET A 177 -12.89 15.08 -6.68
N SER A 178 -13.93 15.28 -7.48
CA SER A 178 -14.04 14.68 -8.82
C SER A 178 -14.62 15.64 -9.85
N ARG A 179 -13.99 15.66 -11.01
CA ARG A 179 -14.48 16.30 -12.25
C ARG A 179 -15.46 15.40 -12.98
N LEU A 180 -15.38 14.09 -12.72
CA LEU A 180 -16.29 13.09 -13.24
C LEU A 180 -17.52 13.00 -12.33
N PRO A 181 -18.73 12.79 -12.89
CA PRO A 181 -19.92 12.61 -12.08
C PRO A 181 -19.79 11.43 -11.14
N LEU A 182 -20.25 11.65 -9.90
CA LEU A 182 -20.30 10.65 -8.84
C LEU A 182 -21.76 10.31 -8.51
N SER A 183 -22.05 9.04 -8.29
CA SER A 183 -23.35 8.59 -7.77
C SER A 183 -23.17 7.40 -6.82
N GLU A 184 -24.27 6.98 -6.16
CA GLU A 184 -24.23 5.87 -5.20
C GLU A 184 -23.12 6.03 -4.15
N VAL A 185 -23.00 7.25 -3.63
CA VAL A 185 -22.00 7.59 -2.61
C VAL A 185 -22.38 6.94 -1.29
N GLU A 186 -21.48 6.12 -0.76
CA GLU A 186 -21.60 5.51 0.55
C GLU A 186 -20.32 5.78 1.35
N VAL A 187 -20.45 6.46 2.49
CA VAL A 187 -19.41 6.54 3.54
C VAL A 187 -19.73 5.47 4.58
N ARG A 188 -18.76 4.60 4.89
CA ARG A 188 -19.02 3.33 5.58
C ARG A 188 -17.91 3.00 6.57
N GLU A 189 -18.31 2.59 7.77
CA GLU A 189 -17.43 2.04 8.81
C GLU A 189 -17.79 0.56 8.96
N LYS A 190 -17.15 -0.31 8.18
CA LYS A 190 -17.65 -1.68 7.95
C LYS A 190 -17.06 -2.73 8.89
N VAL A 191 -15.84 -2.52 9.38
CA VAL A 191 -15.17 -3.43 10.31
C VAL A 191 -14.91 -2.71 11.60
N THR A 192 -14.17 -1.60 11.55
CA THR A 192 -13.81 -0.81 12.73
C THR A 192 -14.65 0.46 12.77
N THR A 193 -15.35 0.70 13.88
CA THR A 193 -16.10 1.96 14.13
C THR A 193 -15.14 3.15 14.09
N ASP A 194 -15.57 4.30 13.57
CA ASP A 194 -14.78 5.52 13.40
C ASP A 194 -13.58 5.41 12.41
N VAL A 195 -13.49 4.30 11.66
CA VAL A 195 -12.57 4.14 10.52
C VAL A 195 -13.40 4.13 9.23
N PRO A 196 -13.53 5.28 8.54
CA PRO A 196 -14.36 5.40 7.37
C PRO A 196 -13.69 4.78 6.13
N SER A 197 -14.54 4.32 5.22
CA SER A 197 -14.21 3.97 3.85
C SER A 197 -15.26 4.59 2.93
N ILE A 198 -14.90 4.85 1.67
CA ILE A 198 -15.85 5.37 0.68
C ILE A 198 -16.05 4.32 -0.39
N ARG A 199 -17.30 4.09 -0.77
CA ARG A 199 -17.68 3.38 -1.99
C ARG A 199 -18.49 4.34 -2.86
N VAL A 200 -18.06 4.55 -4.09
CA VAL A 200 -18.70 5.51 -5.00
C VAL A 200 -18.66 5.01 -6.43
N ARG A 201 -19.74 5.23 -7.17
CA ARG A 201 -19.79 4.98 -8.61
C ARG A 201 -19.26 6.22 -9.35
N VAL A 202 -18.30 6.00 -10.24
CA VAL A 202 -17.72 7.05 -11.09
C VAL A 202 -18.20 6.86 -12.52
N HIS A 203 -18.68 7.94 -13.14
CA HIS A 203 -19.19 7.94 -14.51
C HIS A 203 -18.15 8.46 -15.50
N LEU A 204 -17.71 7.62 -16.44
CA LEU A 204 -16.81 8.05 -17.52
C LEU A 204 -17.58 8.76 -18.65
N PRO A 205 -16.95 9.68 -19.39
CA PRO A 205 -17.61 10.40 -20.49
C PRO A 205 -18.17 9.49 -21.60
N VAL A 206 -17.61 8.29 -21.79
CA VAL A 206 -18.10 7.29 -22.75
C VAL A 206 -19.46 6.69 -22.36
N GLY A 207 -19.96 6.95 -21.14
CA GLY A 207 -21.19 6.37 -20.59
C GLY A 207 -21.02 5.00 -19.94
N GLU A 208 -19.77 4.62 -19.63
CA GLU A 208 -19.43 3.45 -18.82
C GLU A 208 -19.08 3.89 -17.40
N ASP A 209 -19.32 3.01 -16.44
CA ASP A 209 -19.13 3.30 -15.02
C ASP A 209 -18.11 2.35 -14.43
N PHE A 210 -17.45 2.79 -13.36
CA PHE A 210 -16.63 1.92 -12.52
C PHE A 210 -16.89 2.20 -11.03
N ARG A 211 -16.53 1.24 -10.19
CA ARG A 211 -16.62 1.37 -8.74
C ARG A 211 -15.29 1.83 -8.18
N LEU A 212 -15.28 2.95 -7.46
CA LEU A 212 -14.14 3.40 -6.68
C LEU A 212 -14.37 3.08 -5.20
N TYR A 213 -13.41 2.39 -4.60
CA TYR A 213 -13.28 2.20 -3.17
C TYR A 213 -12.09 3.01 -2.65
N VAL A 214 -12.33 3.82 -1.61
CA VAL A 214 -11.29 4.54 -0.88
C VAL A 214 -11.18 3.94 0.52
N VAL A 215 -9.96 3.59 0.90
CA VAL A 215 -9.67 2.91 2.17
C VAL A 215 -8.46 3.53 2.84
N HIS A 216 -8.53 3.63 4.17
CA HIS A 216 -7.38 3.95 5.01
C HIS A 216 -7.52 3.17 6.32
N PRO A 217 -7.21 1.86 6.30
CA PRO A 217 -7.35 1.00 7.47
C PRO A 217 -6.25 1.31 8.50
N GLU A 218 -6.42 0.72 9.69
CA GLU A 218 -5.57 1.05 10.83
C GLU A 218 -4.07 0.78 10.61
N PRO A 219 -3.17 1.61 11.16
CA PRO A 219 -1.75 1.39 11.07
C PRO A 219 -1.29 0.19 11.91
N PRO A 220 -0.27 -0.56 11.47
CA PRO A 220 0.35 -1.59 12.30
C PRO A 220 1.18 -0.91 13.41
N VAL A 221 0.81 -1.15 14.67
CA VAL A 221 1.55 -0.65 15.84
C VAL A 221 2.12 -1.80 16.66
N ILE A 222 3.25 -1.59 17.32
CA ILE A 222 4.07 -2.66 17.93
C ILE A 222 3.28 -3.47 18.97
N ASP A 223 2.43 -2.80 19.73
CA ASP A 223 1.73 -3.30 20.91
C ASP A 223 0.31 -3.82 20.62
N HIS A 224 -0.18 -3.72 19.38
CA HIS A 224 -1.51 -4.20 18.98
C HIS A 224 -1.46 -5.29 17.90
N ASP A 225 -2.57 -5.99 17.77
CA ASP A 225 -2.80 -6.89 16.65
C ASP A 225 -3.21 -6.13 15.38
N THR A 226 -3.09 -6.76 14.21
CA THR A 226 -3.43 -6.18 12.90
C THR A 226 -4.80 -6.64 12.38
N LYS A 227 -5.64 -7.29 13.20
CA LYS A 227 -6.86 -7.94 12.70
C LYS A 227 -7.86 -6.94 12.13
N GLY A 228 -8.07 -5.78 12.77
CA GLY A 228 -8.98 -4.74 12.27
C GLY A 228 -8.59 -4.30 10.87
N ARG A 229 -7.34 -3.86 10.70
CA ARG A 229 -6.73 -3.55 9.40
C ARG A 229 -6.87 -4.68 8.37
N ASP A 230 -6.48 -5.89 8.74
CA ASP A 230 -6.48 -7.04 7.83
C ASP A 230 -7.92 -7.41 7.39
N SER A 231 -8.91 -7.25 8.29
CA SER A 231 -10.34 -7.43 8.03
C SER A 231 -10.92 -6.34 7.13
N ASP A 232 -10.58 -5.06 7.35
CA ASP A 232 -11.04 -3.95 6.51
C ASP A 232 -10.57 -4.12 5.06
N ILE A 233 -9.28 -4.44 4.90
CA ILE A 233 -8.69 -4.71 3.59
C ILE A 233 -9.41 -5.89 2.92
N ALA A 234 -9.54 -7.02 3.62
CA ALA A 234 -10.14 -8.23 3.07
C ALA A 234 -11.60 -8.03 2.66
N LEU A 235 -12.39 -7.35 3.50
CA LEU A 235 -13.79 -7.08 3.22
C LEU A 235 -13.97 -6.27 1.94
N VAL A 236 -13.16 -5.22 1.74
CA VAL A 236 -13.20 -4.42 0.52
C VAL A 236 -12.81 -5.25 -0.69
N GLY A 237 -11.88 -6.19 -0.53
CA GLY A 237 -11.53 -7.14 -1.59
C GLY A 237 -12.70 -8.03 -1.99
N MET A 238 -13.42 -8.60 -1.02
CA MET A 238 -14.61 -9.42 -1.28
C MET A 238 -15.75 -8.59 -1.90
N GLU A 239 -16.02 -7.40 -1.38
CA GLU A 239 -17.03 -6.50 -1.95
C GLU A 239 -16.71 -6.08 -3.39
N ALA A 240 -15.42 -5.90 -3.73
CA ALA A 240 -15.00 -5.57 -5.09
C ALA A 240 -15.23 -6.73 -6.06
N THR A 241 -15.03 -7.98 -5.62
CA THR A 241 -15.33 -9.19 -6.42
C THR A 241 -16.83 -9.35 -6.69
N GLU A 242 -17.67 -8.98 -5.73
CA GLU A 242 -19.12 -9.09 -5.84
C GLU A 242 -19.78 -7.89 -6.56
N ASP A 243 -19.06 -6.79 -6.77
CA ASP A 243 -19.60 -5.61 -7.45
C ASP A 243 -19.77 -5.89 -8.95
N PRO A 244 -20.95 -5.59 -9.54
CA PRO A 244 -21.16 -5.79 -10.97
C PRO A 244 -20.38 -4.81 -11.86
N LEU A 245 -19.76 -3.76 -11.29
CA LEU A 245 -18.95 -2.80 -12.02
C LEU A 245 -17.45 -3.12 -11.89
N PRO A 246 -16.62 -2.80 -12.90
CA PRO A 246 -15.17 -2.88 -12.76
C PRO A 246 -14.71 -2.05 -11.56
N ALA A 247 -13.88 -2.61 -10.68
CA ALA A 247 -13.47 -1.96 -9.45
C ALA A 247 -12.08 -1.32 -9.54
N VAL A 248 -11.92 -0.21 -8.83
CA VAL A 248 -10.65 0.41 -8.46
C VAL A 248 -10.65 0.62 -6.95
N VAL A 249 -9.59 0.17 -6.28
CA VAL A 249 -9.40 0.36 -4.83
C VAL A 249 -8.15 1.20 -4.64
N SER A 250 -8.25 2.33 -3.95
CA SER A 250 -7.13 3.26 -3.75
C SER A 250 -7.07 3.76 -2.31
N GLY A 251 -5.85 4.00 -1.82
CA GLY A 251 -5.60 4.58 -0.51
C GLY A 251 -4.31 4.08 0.11
N ASP A 252 -4.05 4.49 1.34
CA ASP A 252 -2.93 3.99 2.14
C ASP A 252 -3.41 2.80 2.96
N LEU A 253 -2.93 1.61 2.62
CA LEU A 253 -3.30 0.38 3.31
C LEU A 253 -2.53 0.15 4.60
N ASN A 254 -1.63 1.07 4.96
CA ASN A 254 -0.74 0.91 6.10
C ASN A 254 0.04 -0.43 6.07
N ASP A 255 0.30 -0.92 4.86
CA ASP A 255 0.97 -2.19 4.62
C ASP A 255 1.75 -2.18 3.32
N VAL A 256 2.80 -3.00 3.27
CA VAL A 256 3.71 -3.08 2.14
C VAL A 256 3.18 -4.00 1.04
N ALA A 257 3.46 -3.68 -0.22
CA ALA A 257 2.99 -4.42 -1.39
C ALA A 257 3.27 -5.95 -1.37
N TRP A 258 4.33 -6.37 -0.68
CA TRP A 258 4.75 -7.78 -0.55
C TRP A 258 4.27 -8.45 0.75
N SER A 259 3.43 -7.80 1.54
CA SER A 259 2.92 -8.36 2.78
C SER A 259 1.99 -9.56 2.50
N THR A 260 1.76 -10.36 3.54
CA THR A 260 0.78 -11.45 3.48
C THR A 260 -0.64 -10.92 3.28
N THR A 261 -0.98 -9.80 3.92
CA THR A 261 -2.32 -9.18 3.86
C THR A 261 -2.60 -8.61 2.48
N THR A 262 -1.69 -7.83 1.90
CA THR A 262 -1.86 -7.28 0.54
C THR A 262 -1.92 -8.38 -0.51
N ARG A 263 -1.15 -9.46 -0.35
CA ARG A 263 -1.26 -10.62 -1.24
C ARG A 263 -2.60 -11.33 -1.07
N ARG A 264 -3.10 -11.50 0.16
CA ARG A 264 -4.42 -12.09 0.42
C ARG A 264 -5.52 -11.24 -0.21
N PHE A 265 -5.45 -9.93 -0.07
CA PHE A 265 -6.36 -8.99 -0.73
C PHE A 265 -6.42 -9.23 -2.24
N GLN A 266 -5.28 -9.34 -2.92
CA GLN A 266 -5.26 -9.60 -4.36
C GLN A 266 -5.87 -10.96 -4.71
N ARG A 267 -5.64 -12.01 -3.90
CA ARG A 267 -6.25 -13.33 -4.13
C ARG A 267 -7.77 -13.32 -3.97
N LEU A 268 -8.27 -12.64 -2.93
CA LEU A 268 -9.71 -12.51 -2.65
C LEU A 268 -10.43 -11.64 -3.70
N SER A 269 -9.77 -10.56 -4.13
CA SER A 269 -10.38 -9.53 -4.99
C SER A 269 -10.20 -9.79 -6.49
N GLY A 270 -9.20 -10.59 -6.86
CA GLY A 270 -8.74 -10.71 -8.26
C GLY A 270 -8.11 -9.43 -8.84
N LEU A 271 -8.03 -8.34 -8.06
CA LEU A 271 -7.55 -7.06 -8.56
C LEU A 271 -6.03 -7.07 -8.78
N LEU A 272 -5.61 -6.34 -9.81
CA LEU A 272 -4.23 -6.25 -10.27
C LEU A 272 -3.49 -5.11 -9.59
N ASP A 273 -2.21 -5.32 -9.32
CA ASP A 273 -1.29 -4.30 -8.82
C ASP A 273 -0.44 -3.71 -9.96
N PRO A 274 -0.61 -2.42 -10.31
CA PRO A 274 0.12 -1.80 -11.40
C PRO A 274 1.64 -1.74 -11.16
N ARG A 275 2.11 -1.85 -9.91
CA ARG A 275 3.53 -1.81 -9.53
C ARG A 275 4.29 -3.07 -9.91
N VAL A 276 3.60 -4.21 -9.98
CA VAL A 276 4.21 -5.50 -10.32
C VAL A 276 4.82 -5.44 -11.73
N GLY A 277 6.11 -5.75 -11.81
CA GLY A 277 6.92 -5.64 -13.04
C GLY A 277 7.34 -4.22 -13.44
N ARG A 278 7.19 -3.22 -12.55
CA ARG A 278 7.55 -1.81 -12.83
C ARG A 278 8.47 -1.19 -11.79
N GLY A 279 8.14 -1.31 -10.51
CA GLY A 279 8.87 -0.64 -9.45
C GLY A 279 8.13 -0.77 -8.12
N MET A 280 8.78 -0.43 -7.01
CA MET A 280 8.12 -0.46 -5.71
C MET A 280 7.25 0.78 -5.46
N TYR A 281 7.68 1.94 -5.97
CA TYR A 281 7.01 3.22 -5.70
C TYR A 281 6.89 3.52 -4.20
N ASN A 282 8.02 3.45 -3.49
CA ASN A 282 8.06 3.65 -2.04
C ASN A 282 7.56 5.06 -1.65
N THR A 283 6.36 5.15 -1.07
CA THR A 283 5.71 6.42 -0.69
C THR A 283 6.05 6.86 0.73
N PHE A 284 6.29 5.94 1.67
CA PHE A 284 6.60 6.23 3.06
C PHE A 284 7.91 5.59 3.50
N SER A 285 8.88 6.26 4.11
CA SER A 285 8.81 7.65 4.57
C SER A 285 9.47 8.62 3.59
N ALA A 286 8.74 9.69 3.25
CA ALA A 286 9.24 10.84 2.53
C ALA A 286 10.24 11.67 3.36
N THR A 287 10.37 11.42 4.67
CA THR A 287 11.36 12.09 5.54
C THR A 287 12.65 11.28 5.70
N MET A 288 12.60 9.96 5.60
CA MET A 288 13.73 9.06 5.84
C MET A 288 14.07 8.22 4.59
N PRO A 289 15.03 8.66 3.75
CA PRO A 289 15.35 7.97 2.50
C PRO A 289 15.75 6.49 2.63
N TRP A 290 16.25 6.08 3.80
CA TRP A 290 16.70 4.72 4.11
C TRP A 290 15.59 3.82 4.72
N MET A 291 14.41 4.38 5.05
CA MET A 291 13.21 3.68 5.52
C MET A 291 12.04 4.03 4.61
N ARG A 292 12.13 3.60 3.35
CA ARG A 292 11.14 3.87 2.32
C ARG A 292 10.50 2.57 1.85
N TRP A 293 9.18 2.55 1.81
CA TRP A 293 8.29 1.42 1.59
C TRP A 293 7.01 1.87 0.87
N PRO A 294 6.34 0.97 0.15
CA PRO A 294 5.19 1.32 -0.69
C PRO A 294 3.87 1.08 0.04
N LEU A 295 3.39 2.12 0.74
CA LEU A 295 2.21 2.06 1.61
C LEU A 295 0.94 2.55 0.93
N ASP A 296 1.07 3.39 -0.09
CA ASP A 296 -0.06 3.89 -0.87
C ASP A 296 -0.26 2.98 -2.10
N HIS A 297 -1.48 2.48 -2.26
CA HIS A 297 -1.83 1.48 -3.27
C HIS A 297 -2.93 2.00 -4.19
N LEU A 298 -2.88 1.50 -5.43
CA LEU A 298 -4.02 1.43 -6.31
C LEU A 298 -4.10 0.00 -6.84
N PHE A 299 -5.22 -0.67 -6.60
CA PHE A 299 -5.57 -1.94 -7.24
C PHE A 299 -6.70 -1.71 -8.22
N HIS A 300 -6.70 -2.46 -9.32
CA HIS A 300 -7.70 -2.27 -10.36
C HIS A 300 -8.13 -3.59 -10.99
N ASP A 301 -9.36 -3.60 -11.48
CA ASP A 301 -9.94 -4.70 -12.22
C ASP A 301 -9.17 -4.98 -13.53
N ALA A 302 -9.21 -6.23 -14.00
CA ALA A 302 -8.55 -6.67 -15.24
C ALA A 302 -9.09 -5.99 -16.51
N GLN A 303 -10.23 -5.30 -16.45
CA GLN A 303 -10.74 -4.44 -17.52
C GLN A 303 -9.93 -3.14 -17.67
N PHE A 304 -9.18 -2.71 -16.66
CA PHE A 304 -8.36 -1.51 -16.78
C PHE A 304 -7.02 -1.77 -17.47
N ARG A 305 -6.54 -0.75 -18.18
CA ARG A 305 -5.19 -0.68 -18.73
C ARG A 305 -4.44 0.50 -18.12
N LEU A 306 -3.20 0.26 -17.71
CA LEU A 306 -2.36 1.30 -17.14
C LEU A 306 -1.77 2.18 -18.25
N LEU A 307 -1.96 3.49 -18.13
CA LEU A 307 -1.39 4.49 -19.04
C LEU A 307 -0.15 5.15 -18.42
N GLU A 308 -0.27 5.61 -17.18
CA GLU A 308 0.77 6.33 -16.44
C GLU A 308 0.70 5.96 -14.95
N MET A 309 1.86 5.91 -14.29
CA MET A 309 1.97 5.73 -12.84
C MET A 309 3.28 6.34 -12.36
N ASP A 310 3.17 7.33 -11.48
CA ASP A 310 4.30 8.06 -10.94
C ASP A 310 4.15 8.31 -9.44
N ARG A 311 5.27 8.24 -8.72
CA ARG A 311 5.38 8.81 -7.37
C ARG A 311 5.80 10.27 -7.52
N LEU A 312 4.99 11.19 -7.02
CA LEU A 312 5.17 12.63 -7.18
C LEU A 312 6.12 13.22 -6.13
N ASP A 313 6.38 14.52 -6.24
CA ASP A 313 7.25 15.26 -5.33
C ASP A 313 6.66 15.38 -3.93
N LYS A 314 7.53 15.54 -2.93
CA LYS A 314 7.15 15.65 -1.52
C LYS A 314 6.33 16.92 -1.24
N ILE A 315 5.23 16.76 -0.51
CA ILE A 315 4.28 17.85 -0.19
C ILE A 315 4.35 18.36 1.26
N GLY A 316 5.36 17.96 2.03
CA GLY A 316 5.46 18.27 3.47
C GLY A 316 5.11 17.07 4.35
N SER A 317 4.15 16.26 3.90
CA SER A 317 3.81 14.94 4.46
C SER A 317 5.01 14.00 4.56
N ASP A 318 4.92 12.99 5.44
CA ASP A 318 5.80 11.82 5.45
C ASP A 318 5.44 10.77 4.40
N HIS A 319 4.40 11.00 3.60
CA HIS A 319 4.11 10.29 2.37
C HIS A 319 4.42 11.13 1.12
N PHE A 320 4.77 10.44 0.04
CA PHE A 320 4.76 11.01 -1.31
C PHE A 320 3.40 10.76 -1.97
N PRO A 321 2.80 11.75 -2.65
CA PRO A 321 1.60 11.52 -3.44
C PRO A 321 1.86 10.57 -4.62
N MET A 322 0.81 9.88 -5.04
CA MET A 322 0.83 8.98 -6.18
C MET A 322 -0.09 9.50 -7.30
N TRP A 323 0.38 9.35 -8.52
CA TRP A 323 -0.35 9.67 -9.74
C TRP A 323 -0.61 8.40 -10.53
N PHE A 324 -1.84 8.24 -11.00
CA PHE A 324 -2.25 7.13 -11.85
C PHE A 324 -3.09 7.65 -13.00
N VAL A 325 -2.93 7.03 -14.17
CA VAL A 325 -3.86 7.19 -15.28
C VAL A 325 -4.22 5.80 -15.79
N LEU A 326 -5.51 5.50 -15.81
CA LEU A 326 -6.05 4.23 -16.29
C LEU A 326 -7.05 4.46 -17.41
N ALA A 327 -7.18 3.46 -18.29
CA ALA A 327 -8.21 3.41 -19.31
C ALA A 327 -9.08 2.17 -19.09
N LEU A 328 -10.40 2.34 -19.07
CA LEU A 328 -11.32 1.22 -19.04
C LEU A 328 -11.40 0.59 -20.44
N ALA A 329 -11.10 -0.70 -20.56
CA ALA A 329 -11.24 -1.47 -21.78
C ALA A 329 -12.58 -2.23 -21.80
N GLN A 330 -13.00 -2.62 -23.00
CA GLN A 330 -14.23 -3.42 -23.19
C GLN A 330 -14.03 -4.91 -22.84
N THR A 331 -12.80 -5.34 -22.59
CA THR A 331 -12.47 -6.73 -22.25
C THR A 331 -11.54 -6.78 -21.06
N GLU A 332 -11.76 -7.76 -20.19
CA GLU A 332 -10.79 -8.17 -19.19
C GLU A 332 -9.53 -8.70 -19.88
N ALA A 333 -8.36 -8.30 -19.39
CA ALA A 333 -7.10 -8.96 -19.70
C ALA A 333 -5.99 -8.57 -18.70
N ALA A 334 -5.23 -9.57 -18.27
CA ALA A 334 -4.00 -9.43 -17.50
C ALA A 334 -2.86 -10.23 -18.15
N VAL A 335 -1.61 -9.90 -17.85
CA VAL A 335 -0.47 -10.78 -18.21
C VAL A 335 -0.38 -11.98 -17.28
N SER A 336 -0.78 -11.77 -16.02
CA SER A 336 -0.86 -12.78 -14.99
C SER A 336 -1.91 -12.34 -13.98
N ASP A 337 -2.79 -13.26 -13.62
CA ASP A 337 -3.77 -13.03 -12.56
C ASP A 337 -3.11 -13.22 -11.18
N PRO A 338 -3.72 -12.69 -10.10
CA PRO A 338 -3.39 -13.12 -8.75
C PRO A 338 -3.50 -14.64 -8.60
N GLU A 339 -2.83 -15.19 -7.59
CA GLU A 339 -3.01 -16.60 -7.23
C GLU A 339 -4.46 -16.83 -6.77
N ASP A 340 -5.02 -18.02 -7.02
CA ASP A 340 -6.35 -18.36 -6.51
C ASP A 340 -6.34 -18.34 -4.97
N VAL A 341 -7.45 -17.88 -4.36
CA VAL A 341 -7.64 -17.99 -2.92
C VAL A 341 -7.96 -19.45 -2.54
N ASP A 342 -7.33 -19.93 -1.47
CA ASP A 342 -7.67 -21.22 -0.87
C ASP A 342 -9.01 -21.09 -0.12
N PRO A 343 -10.00 -21.98 -0.33
CA PRO A 343 -11.25 -21.94 0.42
C PRO A 343 -11.08 -21.91 1.94
N GLU A 344 -10.02 -22.52 2.48
CA GLU A 344 -9.71 -22.43 3.91
C GLU A 344 -9.28 -21.01 4.31
N GLU A 345 -8.49 -20.33 3.47
CA GLU A 345 -8.08 -18.94 3.71
C GLU A 345 -9.26 -17.97 3.60
N GLU A 346 -10.18 -18.22 2.67
CA GLU A 346 -11.41 -17.44 2.52
C GLU A 346 -12.28 -17.57 3.78
N GLN A 347 -12.52 -18.80 4.25
CA GLN A 347 -13.27 -19.03 5.49
C GLN A 347 -12.60 -18.41 6.72
N GLU A 348 -11.28 -18.60 6.90
CA GLU A 348 -10.51 -17.96 7.98
C GLU A 348 -10.68 -16.42 7.96
N THR A 349 -10.79 -15.84 6.77
CA THR A 349 -10.94 -14.40 6.58
C THR A 349 -12.35 -13.92 6.92
N GLU A 350 -13.39 -14.66 6.50
CA GLU A 350 -14.77 -14.36 6.85
C GLU A 350 -15.00 -14.41 8.37
N GLU A 351 -14.46 -15.43 9.03
CA GLU A 351 -14.52 -15.58 10.49
C GLU A 351 -13.82 -14.40 11.19
N MET A 352 -12.63 -14.01 10.73
CA MET A 352 -11.90 -12.85 11.25
C MET A 352 -12.68 -11.54 11.11
N ILE A 353 -13.32 -11.31 9.95
CA ILE A 353 -14.16 -10.12 9.71
C ILE A 353 -15.37 -10.13 10.66
N ALA A 354 -16.01 -11.29 10.84
CA ALA A 354 -17.17 -11.43 11.71
C ALA A 354 -16.82 -11.19 13.20
N GLU A 355 -15.63 -11.64 13.63
CA GLU A 355 -15.09 -11.36 14.97
C GLU A 355 -14.83 -9.86 15.16
N GLU A 356 -14.08 -9.22 14.26
CA GLU A 356 -13.70 -7.81 14.42
C GLU A 356 -14.89 -6.86 14.36
N ARG A 357 -15.92 -7.15 13.54
CA ARG A 357 -17.18 -6.39 13.53
C ARG A 357 -17.93 -6.38 14.87
N GLN A 358 -17.69 -7.37 15.72
CA GLN A 358 -18.31 -7.48 17.04
C GLN A 358 -17.43 -6.90 18.15
N ARG A 359 -16.21 -6.48 17.82
CA ARG A 359 -15.22 -6.01 18.78
C ARG A 359 -15.40 -4.52 19.02
N GLU A 360 -15.88 -4.16 20.21
CA GLU A 360 -15.93 -2.76 20.65
C GLU A 360 -14.54 -2.34 21.17
N ARG A 361 -13.87 -1.46 20.42
CA ARG A 361 -12.60 -0.82 20.81
C ARG A 361 -12.41 0.50 20.07
N GLU A 362 -11.55 1.35 20.60
CA GLU A 362 -11.10 2.53 19.85
C GLU A 362 -10.20 2.10 18.66
N PRO A 363 -10.26 2.84 17.54
CA PRO A 363 -9.33 2.66 16.45
C PRO A 363 -7.89 2.88 16.91
N ILE A 364 -7.02 1.94 16.55
CA ILE A 364 -5.57 2.10 16.66
C ILE A 364 -5.18 3.31 15.82
N GLY A 365 -4.18 4.10 16.17
CA GLY A 365 -3.76 5.23 15.31
C GLY A 365 -4.52 6.54 15.56
N SER A 366 -5.64 6.51 16.29
CA SER A 366 -6.50 7.68 16.50
C SER A 366 -5.82 8.85 17.21
N ASP A 367 -4.87 8.58 18.09
CA ASP A 367 -4.13 9.56 18.91
C ASP A 367 -2.69 9.83 18.45
N TRP A 368 -2.25 9.27 17.33
CA TRP A 368 -0.82 9.27 16.93
C TRP A 368 -0.30 10.64 16.48
N GLU A 369 -1.22 11.57 16.23
CA GLU A 369 -0.92 12.95 15.85
C GLU A 369 -1.29 13.98 16.92
N ASP A 370 -1.76 13.53 18.09
CA ASP A 370 -2.04 14.44 19.19
C ASP A 370 -0.70 14.94 19.77
N GLU A 371 -0.42 16.24 19.61
CA GLU A 371 0.84 16.87 20.05
C GLU A 371 1.05 16.89 21.58
N ASP A 372 0.23 16.19 22.37
CA ASP A 372 0.24 16.20 23.84
C ASP A 372 0.39 14.80 24.48
N LYS A 373 1.39 14.00 24.08
CA LYS A 373 1.87 12.85 24.89
C LYS A 373 3.40 12.75 24.98
#